data_AF-A0A2M6XCP7-F1
#
_entry.id   AF-A0A2M6XCP7-F1
#
_cell.length_a   1.000
_cell.length_b   1.000
_cell.length_c   1.000
_cell.angle_alpha   90.00
_cell.angle_beta   90.00
_cell.angle_gamma   90.00
#
_symmetry.space_group_name_H-M   'P 1'
#
loop_
_entity.id
_entity.type
_entity.pdbx_description
1 polymer ?
#
loop_
_entity_poly.entity_id
_entity_poly.type
_entity_poly.pdbx_seq_one_letter_code
_entity_poly.pdbx_strand_id
1 'polypeptide(L)'
;MKRTQIYFPKELHDDLKVGAAIMKISMSEYIRKLLEESLYFRPMKDKPLKKKASLMILADNAVNLGKPDLAKNFRKYFEESLR
;
A
#
# COMPACT_ATOMS: atom_id res chain seq x y z
N MET A 1 -10.70 -12.88 8.84
CA MET A 1 -9.84 -13.93 8.26
C MET A 1 -10.38 -14.29 6.88
N LYS A 2 -9.57 -14.26 5.81
CA LYS A 2 -9.99 -14.71 4.47
C LYS A 2 -9.51 -16.14 4.25
N ARG A 3 -10.39 -17.04 3.79
CA ARG A 3 -10.02 -18.41 3.41
C ARG A 3 -9.51 -18.39 1.97
N THR A 4 -8.27 -18.82 1.77
CA THR A 4 -7.64 -18.92 0.45
C THR A 4 -7.35 -20.38 0.13
N GLN A 5 -7.65 -20.82 -1.09
CA GLN A 5 -7.27 -22.12 -1.60
C GLN A 5 -6.04 -21.95 -2.49
N ILE A 6 -4.99 -22.72 -2.24
CA ILE A 6 -3.72 -22.64 -2.94
C ILE A 6 -3.34 -24.06 -3.34
N TYR A 7 -2.90 -24.24 -4.59
CA TYR A 7 -2.36 -25.51 -5.03
C TYR A 7 -0.90 -25.64 -4.61
N PHE A 8 -0.54 -26.81 -4.08
CA PHE A 8 0.84 -27.20 -3.82
C PHE A 8 1.16 -28.48 -4.59
N PRO A 9 2.35 -28.59 -5.22
CA PRO A 9 2.86 -29.87 -5.69
C PRO A 9 2.88 -30.90 -4.55
N LYS A 10 2.68 -32.17 -4.89
CA LYS A 10 2.51 -33.24 -3.90
C LYS A 10 3.69 -33.34 -2.92
N GLU A 11 4.91 -33.29 -3.45
CA GLU A 11 6.15 -33.35 -2.65
C GLU A 11 6.18 -32.23 -1.60
N LEU A 12 5.96 -30.98 -2.03
CA LEU A 12 5.92 -29.83 -1.13
C LEU A 12 4.80 -29.93 -0.09
N HIS A 13 3.63 -30.44 -0.48
CA HIS A 13 2.52 -30.62 0.45
C HIS A 13 2.82 -31.66 1.54
N ASP A 14 3.52 -32.74 1.18
CA ASP A 14 3.93 -33.76 2.12
C ASP A 14 5.02 -33.22 3.07
N ASP A 15 5.97 -32.44 2.57
CA ASP A 15 6.97 -31.73 3.40
C ASP A 15 6.31 -30.78 4.41
N LEU A 16 5.31 -30.00 3.97
CA LEU A 16 4.56 -29.08 4.84
C LEU A 16 3.81 -29.83 5.96
N LYS A 17 3.26 -31.01 5.67
CA LYS A 17 2.61 -31.86 6.68
C LYS A 17 3.62 -32.36 7.71
N VAL A 18 4.77 -32.83 7.26
CA VAL A 18 5.85 -33.32 8.14
C VAL A 18 6.32 -32.19 9.05
N GLY A 19 6.59 -31.00 8.49
CA GLY A 19 7.01 -29.83 9.27
C GLY A 19 5.98 -29.42 10.33
N ALA A 20 4.69 -29.37 9.96
CA ALA A 20 3.61 -29.06 10.89
C ALA A 20 3.50 -30.10 12.03
N ALA A 21 3.66 -31.39 11.71
CA ALA A 21 3.63 -32.48 12.68
C ALA A 21 4.80 -32.39 13.69
N ILE A 22 6.02 -32.10 13.21
CA ILE A 22 7.20 -31.91 14.07
C ILE A 22 6.97 -30.78 15.08
N MET A 23 6.37 -29.67 14.63
CA MET A 23 6.09 -28.52 15.48
C MET A 23 4.81 -28.66 16.32
N LYS A 24 4.06 -29.76 16.18
CA LYS A 24 2.77 -30.01 16.85
C LYS A 24 1.75 -28.88 16.65
N ILE A 25 1.74 -28.27 15.46
CA ILE A 25 0.78 -27.23 15.08
C ILE A 25 -0.01 -27.64 13.86
N SER A 26 -1.10 -26.93 13.58
CA SER A 26 -1.87 -27.16 12.36
C SER A 26 -1.06 -26.76 11.11
N MET A 27 -1.29 -27.46 10.00
CA MET A 27 -0.64 -27.14 8.72
C MET A 27 -0.90 -25.69 8.29
N SER A 28 -2.10 -25.17 8.51
CA SER A 28 -2.46 -23.78 8.23
C SER A 28 -1.65 -22.77 9.05
N GLU A 29 -1.38 -23.07 10.32
CA GLU A 29 -0.58 -22.23 11.19
C GLU A 29 0.90 -22.30 10.82
N TYR A 30 1.39 -23.49 10.47
CA TYR A 30 2.75 -23.67 9.99
C TYR A 30 3.01 -22.88 8.71
N ILE A 31 2.11 -22.98 7.71
CA ILE A 31 2.20 -22.21 6.46
C ILE A 31 2.19 -20.71 6.77
N ARG A 32 1.35 -20.25 7.72
CA ARG A 32 1.31 -18.84 8.11
C ARG A 32 2.65 -18.38 8.67
N LYS A 33 3.27 -19.14 9.58
CA LYS A 33 4.58 -18.81 10.16
C LYS A 33 5.67 -18.73 9.09
N LEU A 34 5.71 -19.68 8.16
CA LEU A 34 6.66 -19.65 7.05
C LEU A 34 6.48 -18.41 6.15
N LEU A 35 5.23 -18.07 5.82
CA LEU A 35 4.94 -16.87 5.04
C LEU A 35 5.32 -15.60 5.80
N GLU A 36 5.01 -15.54 7.10
CA GLU A 36 5.39 -14.42 7.95
C GLU A 36 6.91 -14.25 8.03
N GLU A 37 7.68 -15.31 8.27
CA GLU A 37 9.13 -15.26 8.25
C GLU A 37 9.67 -14.77 6.90
N SER A 38 9.14 -15.27 5.79
CA SER A 38 9.60 -14.87 4.45
C SER A 38 9.27 -13.40 4.10
N LEU A 39 8.12 -12.88 4.55
CA LEU A 39 7.60 -11.56 4.19
C LEU A 39 7.99 -10.46 5.18
N TYR A 40 8.19 -10.79 6.46
CA TYR A 40 8.53 -9.81 7.50
C TYR A 40 10.03 -9.76 7.79
N PHE A 41 10.80 -10.85 7.59
CA PHE A 41 12.26 -10.82 7.77
C PHE A 41 12.98 -10.05 6.64
N ARG A 42 12.39 -10.05 5.45
CA ARG A 42 12.69 -9.07 4.41
C ARG A 42 11.48 -8.16 4.36
N PRO A 43 11.44 -7.01 5.07
CA PRO A 43 10.42 -6.02 4.77
C PRO A 43 10.49 -5.86 3.27
N MET A 44 9.39 -6.14 2.56
CA MET A 44 9.27 -5.64 1.20
C MET A 44 9.72 -4.19 1.36
N LYS A 45 10.84 -3.83 0.73
CA LYS A 45 11.09 -2.42 0.50
C LYS A 45 9.87 -2.05 -0.30
N ASP A 46 8.85 -1.55 0.39
CA ASP A 46 7.89 -0.63 -0.14
C ASP A 46 8.79 0.44 -0.71
N LYS A 47 9.25 0.22 -1.94
CA LYS A 47 9.57 1.32 -2.83
C LYS A 47 8.28 2.10 -2.73
N PRO A 48 8.26 3.30 -2.13
CA PRO A 48 7.08 4.12 -2.23
C PRO A 48 6.80 4.15 -3.73
N LEU A 49 5.66 3.59 -4.16
CA LEU A 49 5.22 3.72 -5.54
C LEU A 49 5.43 5.19 -5.84
N LYS A 50 6.25 5.49 -6.84
CA LYS A 50 6.61 6.85 -7.25
C LYS A 50 5.34 7.61 -7.66
N LYS A 51 4.49 7.97 -6.70
CA LYS A 51 3.30 8.81 -6.84
C LYS A 51 3.62 10.26 -6.50
N LYS A 52 4.86 10.57 -6.07
CA LYS A 52 5.33 11.96 -6.00
C LYS A 52 5.53 12.56 -7.40
N ALA A 53 5.97 11.75 -8.37
CA ALA A 53 6.13 12.22 -9.75
C ALA A 53 4.77 12.59 -10.39
N SER A 54 3.69 11.84 -10.11
CA SER A 54 2.39 12.16 -10.72
C SER A 54 1.73 13.40 -10.14
N LEU A 55 1.94 13.73 -8.86
CA LEU A 55 1.37 14.94 -8.26
C LEU A 55 2.08 16.21 -8.72
N MET A 56 3.42 16.19 -8.87
CA MET A 56 4.14 17.34 -9.45
C MET A 56 3.78 17.56 -10.92
N ILE A 57 3.67 16.49 -11.72
CA ILE A 57 3.27 16.60 -13.13
C ILE A 57 1.83 17.12 -13.25
N LEU A 58 0.92 16.74 -12.34
CA LEU A 58 -0.44 17.29 -12.30
C LEU A 58 -0.47 18.75 -11.85
N ALA A 59 0.44 19.19 -10.97
CA ALA A 59 0.56 20.59 -10.57
C ALA A 59 1.14 21.46 -11.70
N ASP A 60 2.17 20.97 -12.41
CA ASP A 60 2.80 21.69 -13.53
C ASP A 60 1.91 21.73 -14.78
N ASN A 61 1.06 20.73 -14.98
CA ASN A 61 0.09 20.66 -16.10
C ASN A 61 -1.34 21.07 -15.69
N ALA A 62 -1.56 21.52 -14.45
CA ALA A 62 -2.82 22.12 -14.09
C ALA A 62 -2.93 23.43 -14.88
N VAL A 63 -3.89 23.47 -15.82
CA VAL A 63 -4.25 24.72 -16.49
C VAL A 63 -4.50 25.75 -15.40
N ASN A 64 -3.82 26.91 -15.46
CA ASN A 64 -4.01 28.06 -14.58
C ASN A 64 -5.41 28.68 -14.79
N LEU A 65 -6.46 27.90 -14.50
CA LEU A 65 -7.86 28.31 -14.42
C LEU A 65 -8.21 28.80 -13.01
N GLY A 66 -7.21 28.89 -12.13
CA GLY A 66 -7.36 29.48 -10.81
C GLY A 66 -7.63 30.98 -10.92
N LYS A 67 -8.68 31.44 -10.23
CA LYS A 67 -8.92 32.86 -9.97
C LYS A 67 -7.63 33.52 -9.44
N PRO A 68 -7.37 34.80 -9.78
CA PRO A 68 -6.16 35.49 -9.34
C PRO A 68 -5.97 35.32 -7.83
N ASP A 69 -4.75 34.92 -7.44
CA ASP A 69 -4.33 34.57 -6.08
C ASP A 69 -5.08 35.39 -5.02
N LEU A 70 -6.12 34.77 -4.44
CA LEU A 70 -7.03 35.44 -3.50
C LEU A 70 -6.28 35.85 -2.22
N ALA A 71 -5.19 35.15 -1.89
CA ALA A 71 -4.34 35.51 -0.75
C ALA A 71 -3.60 36.82 -1.00
N LYS A 72 -3.12 37.07 -2.22
CA LYS A 72 -2.46 38.34 -2.59
C LYS A 72 -3.45 39.48 -2.82
N ASN A 73 -4.68 39.16 -3.25
CA ASN A 73 -5.70 40.15 -3.58
C ASN A 73 -6.81 40.27 -2.53
N PHE A 74 -6.58 39.79 -1.30
CA PHE A 74 -7.58 39.76 -0.24
C PHE A 74 -8.25 41.12 -0.03
N ARG A 75 -7.46 42.20 0.05
CA ARG A 75 -7.98 43.57 0.20
C ARG A 75 -8.95 43.97 -0.92
N LYS A 76 -8.62 43.64 -2.17
CA LYS A 76 -9.42 44.03 -3.34
C LYS A 76 -10.80 43.36 -3.34
N TYR A 77 -10.86 42.07 -3.00
CA TYR A 77 -12.09 41.30 -3.07
C TYR A 77 -12.91 41.31 -1.77
N PHE A 78 -12.28 41.55 -0.62
CA PHE A 78 -12.97 41.63 0.66
C PHE A 78 -13.76 42.93 0.81
N GLU A 79 -13.21 44.06 0.35
CA GLU A 79 -13.91 45.35 0.38
C GLU A 79 -15.08 45.42 -0.61
N GLU A 80 -14.99 44.74 -1.77
CA GLU A 80 -16.07 44.66 -2.75
C GLU A 80 -17.30 43.89 -2.21
N SER A 81 -17.10 42.94 -1.30
CA SER A 81 -18.21 42.18 -0.68
C SER A 81 -18.93 42.90 0.46
N LEU A 82 -18.43 44.05 0.89
CA LEU A 82 -18.97 44.86 1.99
C LEU A 82 -19.73 46.12 1.52
N ARG A 83 -19.80 46.36 0.20
CA ARG A 83 -20.69 47.37 -0.42
C ARG A 83 -22.02 46.74 -0.80
#